data_AF-A0A2N4XEK9-F1
#
_entry.id   AF-A0A2N4XEK9-F1
#
_cell.length_a   1.000
_cell.length_b   1.000
_cell.length_c   1.000
_cell.angle_alpha   90.00
_cell.angle_beta   90.00
_cell.angle_gamma   90.00
#
_symmetry.space_group_name_H-M   'P 1'
#
loop_
_entity.id
_entity.type
_entity.pdbx_description
1 polymer ?
#
loop_
_entity_poly.entity_id
_entity_poly.type
_entity_poly.pdbx_seq_one_letter_code
_entity_poly.pdbx_strand_id
1 'polypeptide(L)'
;MVKRVFTGLAVGLAVILFFVLRVNPNHPDWGPYWMIQPLLITPLAGAAAGFCNHILDILRIQGGAKKVLANVLAVLIYAVALWLGIVLGLNGTMWN
;
A
#
# COMPACT_ATOMS: atom_id res chain seq x y z
N MET A 1 -2.87 -2.31 16.79
CA MET A 1 -3.64 -1.78 15.65
C MET A 1 -3.10 -0.45 15.11
N VAL A 2 -3.37 0.69 15.77
CA VAL A 2 -3.14 2.05 15.23
C VAL A 2 -1.75 2.25 14.65
N LYS A 3 -0.69 1.95 15.41
CA LYS A 3 0.70 2.08 14.92
C LYS A 3 0.94 1.40 13.58
N ARG A 4 0.46 0.15 13.39
CA ARG A 4 0.71 -0.63 12.16
C ARG A 4 -0.05 -0.08 10.95
N VAL A 5 -1.27 0.41 11.17
CA VAL A 5 -2.09 1.04 10.13
C VAL A 5 -1.42 2.34 9.67
N PHE A 6 -0.99 3.19 10.62
CA PHE A 6 -0.28 4.43 10.28
C PHE A 6 1.07 4.18 9.63
N THR A 7 1.83 3.17 10.05
CA THR A 7 3.07 2.77 9.38
C THR A 7 2.79 2.34 7.95
N GLY A 8 1.77 1.50 7.72
CA GLY A 8 1.38 1.08 6.38
C GLY A 8 0.94 2.23 5.48
N LEU A 9 0.16 3.17 6.03
CA LEU A 9 -0.25 4.40 5.35
C LEU A 9 0.95 5.25 4.97
N ALA A 10 1.86 5.51 5.92
CA ALA A 10 3.04 6.33 5.70
C ALA A 10 3.98 5.73 4.65
N VAL A 11 4.18 4.41 4.67
CA VAL A 11 4.97 3.72 3.66
C VAL A 11 4.28 3.75 2.30
N GLY A 12 2.97 3.49 2.22
CA GLY A 12 2.22 3.59 0.97
C GLY A 12 2.28 5.00 0.37
N LEU A 13 2.18 6.03 1.22
CA LEU A 13 2.32 7.43 0.83
C LEU A 13 3.74 7.76 0.35
N ALA A 14 4.77 7.34 1.08
CA ALA A 14 6.15 7.56 0.69
C ALA A 14 6.46 6.91 -0.68
N VAL A 15 5.97 5.68 -0.89
CA VAL A 15 6.15 4.96 -2.15
C VAL A 15 5.43 5.66 -3.29
N ILE A 16 4.17 6.07 -3.13
CA ILE A 16 3.47 6.71 -4.24
C ILE A 16 3.99 8.12 -4.54
N LEU A 17 4.42 8.87 -3.51
CA LEU A 17 5.09 10.16 -3.71
C LEU A 17 6.38 10.01 -4.50
N PHE A 18 7.13 8.93 -4.29
CA PHE A 18 8.32 8.65 -5.09
C PHE A 18 8.02 8.55 -6.60
N PHE A 19 6.88 7.97 -6.98
CA PHE A 19 6.46 7.91 -8.39
C PHE A 19 5.92 9.25 -8.87
N VAL A 20 4.98 9.85 -8.14
CA VAL A 20 4.29 11.09 -8.53
C VAL A 20 5.26 12.27 -8.67
N LEU A 21 6.26 12.39 -7.79
CA LEU A 21 7.20 13.52 -7.81
C LEU A 21 8.25 13.44 -8.93
N ARG A 22 8.39 12.28 -9.59
CA ARG A 22 9.40 12.06 -10.64
C ARG A 22 8.88 12.29 -12.05
N VAL A 23 7.60 12.59 -12.22
CA VAL A 23 7.00 12.77 -13.53
C VAL A 23 6.76 14.24 -13.85
N ASN A 24 6.71 14.55 -15.15
CA ASN A 24 6.30 15.88 -15.58
C ASN A 24 4.79 16.06 -15.32
N PRO A 25 4.38 17.04 -14.51
CA PRO A 25 2.97 17.24 -14.14
C PRO A 25 2.08 17.68 -15.32
N ASN A 26 2.67 18.20 -16.40
CA ASN A 26 1.95 18.74 -17.56
C ASN A 26 1.78 17.71 -18.69
N HIS A 27 1.54 16.44 -18.36
CA HIS A 27 1.30 15.42 -19.38
C HIS A 27 -0.01 15.73 -20.13
N PRO A 28 0.00 15.84 -21.48
CA PRO A 28 -1.15 16.31 -22.24
C PRO A 28 -2.38 15.40 -22.10
N ASP A 29 -2.16 14.11 -21.82
CA ASP A 29 -3.23 13.11 -21.75
C ASP A 29 -3.83 12.92 -20.34
N TRP A 30 -3.29 13.59 -19.32
CA TRP A 30 -3.73 13.41 -17.93
C TRP A 30 -4.61 14.57 -17.47
N GLY A 31 -5.75 14.25 -16.84
CA GLY A 31 -6.64 15.29 -16.29
C GLY A 31 -5.99 16.08 -15.15
N PRO A 32 -6.47 17.30 -14.84
CA PRO A 32 -5.85 18.19 -13.84
C PRO A 32 -5.79 17.61 -12.41
N TYR A 33 -6.58 16.58 -12.14
CA TYR A 33 -6.69 15.92 -10.83
C TYR A 33 -6.09 14.50 -10.81
N TRP A 34 -5.24 14.16 -11.80
CA TRP A 34 -4.66 12.82 -11.95
C TRP A 34 -3.92 12.33 -10.69
N MET A 35 -3.36 13.25 -9.88
CA MET A 35 -2.63 12.92 -8.66
C MET A 35 -3.54 12.49 -7.49
N ILE A 36 -4.84 12.80 -7.51
CA ILE A 36 -5.74 12.52 -6.37
C ILE A 36 -5.89 11.01 -6.16
N GLN A 37 -6.12 10.26 -7.24
CA GLN A 37 -6.28 8.82 -7.19
C GLN A 37 -5.07 8.09 -6.58
N PRO A 38 -3.82 8.29 -7.04
CA PRO A 38 -2.66 7.63 -6.44
C PRO A 38 -2.42 8.06 -4.98
N LEU A 39 -2.58 9.35 -4.67
CA LEU A 39 -2.37 9.87 -3.31
C LEU A 39 -3.42 9.39 -2.29
N LEU A 40 -4.55 8.85 -2.73
CA LEU A 40 -5.55 8.24 -1.86
C LEU A 40 -5.47 6.71 -1.87
N ILE A 41 -5.50 6.09 -3.04
CA ILE A 41 -5.65 4.64 -3.17
C ILE A 41 -4.42 3.90 -2.65
N THR A 42 -3.21 4.35 -2.99
CA THR A 42 -1.98 3.64 -2.59
C THR A 42 -1.72 3.71 -1.07
N PRO A 43 -1.86 4.87 -0.39
CA PRO A 43 -1.75 4.94 1.07
C PRO A 43 -2.85 4.16 1.79
N LEU A 44 -4.08 4.17 1.28
CA LEU A 44 -5.17 3.35 1.83
C LEU A 44 -4.89 1.86 1.69
N ALA A 45 -4.32 1.41 0.58
CA ALA A 45 -3.89 0.01 0.41
C ALA A 45 -2.79 -0.37 1.42
N GLY A 46 -1.82 0.51 1.67
CA GLY A 46 -0.81 0.33 2.72
C GLY A 46 -1.42 0.27 4.12
N ALA A 47 -2.38 1.14 4.42
CA ALA A 47 -3.13 1.16 5.68
C ALA A 47 -3.91 -0.15 5.89
N ALA A 48 -4.60 -0.64 4.85
CA ALA A 48 -5.33 -1.90 4.85
C ALA A 48 -4.39 -3.09 5.10
N ALA A 49 -3.22 -3.13 4.47
CA ALA A 49 -2.21 -4.13 4.74
C ALA A 49 -1.71 -4.09 6.19
N GLY A 50 -1.52 -2.89 6.75
CA GLY A 50 -1.20 -2.69 8.17
C GLY A 50 -2.28 -3.20 9.12
N PHE A 51 -3.56 -3.07 8.73
CA PHE A 51 -4.70 -3.63 9.45
C PHE A 51 -4.74 -5.16 9.36
N CYS A 52 -4.58 -5.74 8.17
CA CYS A 52 -4.46 -7.19 7.99
C CYS A 52 -3.31 -7.78 8.82
N ASN A 53 -2.16 -7.10 8.86
CA ASN A 53 -1.04 -7.50 9.71
C ASN A 53 -1.40 -7.49 11.21
N HIS A 54 -2.31 -6.64 11.66
CA HIS A 54 -2.82 -6.70 13.03
C HIS A 54 -3.72 -7.92 13.25
N ILE A 55 -4.60 -8.26 12.29
CA ILE A 55 -5.44 -9.46 12.37
C ILE A 55 -4.57 -10.72 12.49
N LEU A 56 -3.44 -10.78 11.78
CA LEU A 56 -2.50 -11.91 11.86
C LEU A 56 -1.90 -12.14 13.25
N ASP A 57 -2.07 -11.22 14.20
CA ASP A 57 -1.67 -11.45 15.60
C ASP A 57 -2.41 -12.64 16.22
N ILE A 58 -3.66 -12.94 15.80
CA ILE A 58 -4.40 -14.13 16.26
C ILE A 58 -3.64 -15.44 15.98
N LEU A 59 -2.83 -15.44 14.92
CA LEU A 59 -2.04 -16.58 14.49
C LEU A 59 -0.65 -16.57 15.15
N ARG A 60 -0.09 -15.37 15.40
CA ARG A 60 1.18 -15.21 16.12
C ARG A 60 1.10 -15.62 17.58
N ILE A 61 -0.01 -15.33 18.27
CA ILE A 61 -0.21 -15.67 19.68
C ILE A 61 -0.17 -17.18 19.92
N GLN A 62 -0.55 -17.98 18.91
CA GLN A 62 -0.52 -19.44 18.98
C GLN A 62 0.91 -20.03 18.92
N GLY A 63 1.92 -19.21 18.65
CA GLY A 63 3.34 -19.60 18.74
C GLY A 63 3.82 -20.60 17.67
N GLY A 64 5.07 -21.05 17.82
CA GLY A 64 5.70 -22.08 16.97
C GLY A 64 5.65 -21.78 15.47
N ALA A 65 5.27 -22.78 14.67
CA ALA A 65 5.16 -22.69 13.22
C ALA A 65 4.11 -21.65 12.76
N LYS A 66 3.04 -21.43 13.55
CA LYS A 66 1.98 -20.47 13.22
C LYS A 66 2.49 -19.03 13.24
N LYS A 67 3.44 -18.72 14.12
CA LYS A 67 4.12 -17.41 14.16
C LYS A 67 4.95 -17.16 12.90
N VAL A 68 5.65 -18.18 12.41
CA VAL A 68 6.42 -18.10 11.16
C VAL A 68 5.48 -17.88 9.98
N LEU A 69 4.43 -18.69 9.87
CA LEU A 69 3.40 -18.55 8.85
C LEU A 69 2.76 -17.15 8.85
N ALA A 70 2.42 -16.63 10.03
CA ALA A 70 1.85 -15.29 10.16
C ALA A 70 2.79 -14.18 9.66
N ASN A 71 4.10 -14.31 9.87
CA ASN A 71 5.07 -13.34 9.36
C ASN A 71 5.23 -13.43 7.84
N VAL A 72 5.27 -14.64 7.28
CA VAL A 72 5.32 -14.85 5.83
C VAL A 72 4.07 -14.26 5.16
N LEU A 73 2.89 -14.57 5.70
CA LEU A 73 1.62 -14.02 5.20
C LEU A 73 1.58 -12.50 5.32
N ALA A 74 2.08 -11.91 6.41
CA ALA A 74 2.11 -10.46 6.57
C ALA A 74 2.95 -9.79 5.46
N VAL A 75 4.11 -10.35 5.13
CA VAL A 75 4.98 -9.84 4.06
C VAL A 75 4.30 -9.96 2.70
N LEU A 76 3.71 -11.13 2.39
CA LEU A 76 3.03 -11.35 1.12
C LEU A 76 1.81 -10.43 0.95
N ILE A 77 0.95 -10.33 1.97
CA ILE A 77 -0.21 -9.43 1.96
C ILE A 77 0.25 -8.00 1.75
N TYR A 78 1.31 -7.57 2.44
CA TYR A 78 1.81 -6.21 2.30
C TYR A 78 2.36 -5.93 0.90
N ALA A 79 3.16 -6.84 0.34
CA ALA A 79 3.71 -6.70 -1.00
C ALA A 79 2.60 -6.65 -2.07
N VAL A 80 1.63 -7.56 -2.00
CA VAL A 80 0.51 -7.63 -2.96
C VAL A 80 -0.40 -6.42 -2.82
N ALA A 81 -0.78 -6.04 -1.59
CA ALA A 81 -1.64 -4.89 -1.36
C ALA A 81 -0.98 -3.58 -1.83
N LEU A 82 0.32 -3.40 -1.55
CA LEU A 82 1.06 -2.23 -2.00
C LEU A 82 1.15 -2.19 -3.53
N TRP A 83 1.48 -3.31 -4.17
CA TRP A 83 1.54 -3.40 -5.63
C TRP A 83 0.19 -3.10 -6.27
N LEU A 84 -0.89 -3.72 -5.79
CA LEU A 84 -2.26 -3.42 -6.25
C LEU A 84 -2.63 -1.96 -6.01
N GLY A 85 -2.26 -1.39 -4.87
CA GLY A 85 -2.49 0.02 -4.55
C GLY A 85 -1.76 0.97 -5.51
N ILE A 86 -0.57 0.60 -5.98
CA ILE A 86 0.18 1.36 -6.99
C ILE A 86 -0.50 1.24 -8.35
N VAL A 87 -0.81 0.01 -8.78
CA VAL A 87 -1.50 -0.28 -10.06
C VAL A 87 -2.83 0.46 -10.16
N LEU A 88 -3.67 0.34 -9.13
CA LEU A 88 -4.97 1.01 -9.08
C LEU A 88 -4.81 2.53 -8.91
N GLY A 89 -3.84 2.96 -8.10
CA GLY A 89 -3.57 4.38 -7.88
C GLY A 89 -3.14 5.10 -9.15
N LEU A 90 -2.29 4.46 -9.96
CA LEU A 90 -1.75 5.02 -11.20
C LEU A 90 -2.53 4.63 -12.46
N ASN A 91 -3.64 3.89 -12.31
CA ASN A 91 -4.46 3.46 -13.44
C ASN A 91 -4.99 4.67 -14.24
N GLY A 92 -4.80 4.65 -15.55
CA GLY A 92 -5.13 5.76 -16.45
C GLY A 92 -4.07 6.87 -16.48
N THR A 93 -2.90 6.67 -15.86
CA THR A 93 -1.76 7.60 -15.93
C THR A 93 -0.47 6.86 -16.31
N MET A 94 0.34 6.46 -15.33
CA MET A 94 1.60 5.72 -15.50
C MET A 94 1.37 4.21 -15.68
N TRP A 95 0.14 3.74 -15.47
CA TRP A 95 -0.24 2.34 -15.60
C TRP A 95 -1.52 2.21 -16.42
N ASN A 96 -1.55 1.24 -17.34
CA ASN A 96 -2.69 0.86 -18.18
C ASN A 96 -2.93 -0.64 -18.09
#